data_AF-A0A1M5PD50-F1
#
_entry.id   AF-A0A1M5PD50-F1
#
_cell.length_a   1.000
_cell.length_b   1.000
_cell.length_c   1.000
_cell.angle_alpha   90.00
_cell.angle_beta   90.00
_cell.angle_gamma   90.00
#
_symmetry.space_group_name_H-M   'P 1'
#
loop_
_entity.id
_entity.type
_entity.pdbx_description
1 polymer ?
#
loop_
_entity_poly.entity_id
_entity_poly.type
_entity_poly.pdbx_seq_one_letter_code
_entity_poly.pdbx_strand_id
1 'polypeptide(L)'
;MDLVVANYRDTPVDIELVVLPAGADEENRAVYQMRVTLPTMAGEEDMWRADSFAPSREYAVQVSFIDADRAARYRYEPTCSQGEVDEIGVRIDVYDDDVRFHQSDCS
;
A
#
# COMPACT_ATOMS: atom_id res chain seq x y z
N MET A 1 -8.72 -5.97 -3.28
CA MET A 1 -7.85 -4.82 -3.59
C MET A 1 -6.46 -5.35 -3.59
N ASP A 2 -5.70 -5.15 -4.66
CA ASP A 2 -4.30 -5.55 -4.68
C ASP A 2 -3.41 -4.46 -4.10
N LEU A 3 -2.30 -4.85 -3.48
CA LEU A 3 -1.26 -3.91 -3.06
C LEU A 3 0.04 -4.27 -3.76
N VAL A 4 0.69 -3.29 -4.36
CA VAL A 4 2.00 -3.48 -5.00
C VAL A 4 2.94 -2.46 -4.40
N VAL A 5 4.14 -2.89 -4.01
CA VAL A 5 5.15 -1.98 -3.46
C VAL A 5 6.43 -2.12 -4.25
N ALA A 6 6.96 -1.00 -4.72
CA ALA A 6 8.17 -0.96 -5.53
C ALA A 6 9.18 0.02 -4.92
N ASN A 7 10.42 -0.43 -4.74
CA ASN A 7 11.51 0.38 -4.20
C ASN A 7 12.41 0.91 -5.32
N TYR A 8 12.27 2.19 -5.65
CA TYR A 8 13.08 2.91 -6.65
C TYR A 8 14.37 3.51 -6.08
N ARG A 9 14.73 3.18 -4.84
CA ARG A 9 15.99 3.63 -4.22
C ARG A 9 17.16 2.77 -4.68
N ASP A 10 18.36 3.36 -4.63
CA ASP A 10 19.62 2.66 -4.89
C ASP A 10 20.08 1.76 -3.73
N THR A 11 19.31 1.72 -2.64
CA THR A 11 19.56 0.87 -1.47
C THR A 11 18.30 0.11 -1.04
N PRO A 12 18.44 -1.10 -0.45
CA PRO A 12 17.31 -1.77 0.17
C PRO A 12 16.69 -0.90 1.27
N VAL A 13 15.40 -1.07 1.52
CA VAL A 13 14.69 -0.27 2.52
C VAL A 13 13.75 -1.12 3.35
N ASP A 14 13.85 -0.98 4.67
CA ASP A 14 12.97 -1.64 5.61
C ASP A 14 11.72 -0.80 5.83
N ILE A 15 10.56 -1.37 5.51
CA ILE A 15 9.27 -0.72 5.66
C ILE A 15 8.29 -1.55 6.50
N GLU A 16 7.35 -0.85 7.11
CA GLU A 16 6.14 -1.40 7.67
C GLU A 16 4.94 -0.90 6.86
N LEU A 17 4.17 -1.83 6.27
CA LEU A 17 2.92 -1.56 5.57
C LEU A 17 1.76 -1.90 6.51
N VAL A 18 0.86 -0.94 6.72
CA VAL A 18 -0.33 -1.08 7.55
C VAL A 18 -1.56 -0.67 6.74
N VAL A 19 -2.59 -1.51 6.74
CA VAL A 19 -3.90 -1.20 6.16
C VAL A 19 -4.93 -1.20 7.26
N LEU A 20 -5.67 -0.09 7.34
CA LEU A 20 -6.71 0.16 8.31
C LEU A 20 -8.05 0.33 7.60
N PRO A 21 -9.18 -0.06 8.22
CA PRO A 21 -10.49 0.39 7.77
C PRO A 21 -10.56 1.92 7.69
N ALA A 22 -11.35 2.47 6.76
CA ALA A 22 -11.58 3.92 6.74
C ALA A 22 -12.21 4.41 8.06
N GLY A 23 -11.71 5.54 8.57
CA GLY A 23 -12.14 6.11 9.85
C GLY A 23 -11.62 5.34 11.08
N ALA A 24 -10.61 4.49 10.91
CA ALA A 24 -9.98 3.78 12.02
C ALA A 24 -9.12 4.72 12.89
N ASP A 25 -9.50 4.81 14.16
CA ASP A 25 -8.67 5.37 15.25
C ASP A 25 -7.64 4.33 15.74
N GLU A 26 -6.69 4.73 16.61
CA GLU A 26 -5.62 3.88 17.16
C GLU A 26 -6.11 2.57 17.83
N GLU A 27 -7.37 2.51 18.28
CA GLU A 27 -7.97 1.32 18.90
C GLU A 27 -8.41 0.25 17.88
N ASN A 28 -8.46 0.59 16.59
CA ASN A 28 -8.83 -0.34 15.53
C ASN A 28 -7.63 -1.19 15.11
N ARG A 29 -7.78 -2.52 15.20
CA ARG A 29 -6.76 -3.44 14.69
C ARG A 29 -6.64 -3.30 13.18
N ALA A 30 -5.39 -3.21 12.71
CA ALA A 30 -5.08 -3.28 11.29
C ALA A 30 -5.72 -4.53 10.66
N VAL A 31 -6.35 -4.35 9.50
CA VAL A 31 -6.86 -5.47 8.70
C VAL A 31 -5.71 -6.20 8.01
N TYR A 32 -4.58 -5.52 7.87
CA TYR A 32 -3.32 -6.09 7.39
C TYR A 32 -2.15 -5.27 7.94
N GLN A 33 -1.11 -5.98 8.35
CA GLN A 33 0.14 -5.37 8.78
C GLN A 33 1.29 -6.30 8.40
N MET A 34 2.35 -5.72 7.84
CA MET A 34 3.54 -6.46 7.45
C MET A 34 4.78 -5.58 7.59
N ARG A 35 5.90 -6.22 7.96
CA ARG A 35 7.23 -5.62 7.90
C ARG A 35 8.07 -6.36 6.89
N VAL A 36 8.76 -5.63 6.02
CA VAL A 36 9.56 -6.23 4.96
C VAL A 36 10.73 -5.34 4.57
N THR A 37 11.84 -5.99 4.21
CA THR A 37 12.96 -5.35 3.51
C THR A 37 12.70 -5.40 2.02
N LEU A 38 12.48 -4.24 1.40
CA LEU A 38 12.35 -4.14 -0.05
C LEU A 38 13.75 -4.07 -0.68
N PRO A 39 14.11 -4.99 -1.59
CA PRO A 39 15.37 -4.88 -2.33
C PRO A 39 15.37 -3.64 -3.23
N THR A 40 16.55 -3.20 -3.67
CA THR A 40 16.65 -2.19 -4.74
C THR A 40 16.02 -2.75 -6.01
N MET A 41 15.24 -1.96 -6.75
CA MET A 41 14.64 -2.49 -7.98
C MET A 41 15.71 -2.91 -9.00
N ALA A 42 15.86 -4.22 -9.16
CA ALA A 42 16.38 -4.85 -10.35
C ALA A 42 15.22 -5.61 -11.04
N GLY A 43 14.17 -4.87 -11.44
CA GLY A 43 13.21 -5.34 -12.45
C GLY A 43 12.03 -6.20 -12.00
N GLU A 44 11.79 -6.42 -10.71
CA GLU A 44 10.56 -7.07 -10.24
C GLU A 44 9.81 -6.15 -9.27
N GLU A 45 8.55 -5.89 -9.58
CA GLU A 45 7.60 -5.31 -8.66
C GLU A 45 7.27 -6.40 -7.65
N ASP A 46 7.58 -6.20 -6.37
CA ASP A 46 7.07 -7.10 -5.35
C ASP A 46 5.56 -6.86 -5.26
N MET A 47 4.81 -7.66 -6.01
CA MET A 47 3.35 -7.68 -5.98
C MET A 47 2.90 -8.38 -4.70
N TRP A 48 2.64 -7.58 -3.66
CA TRP A 48 2.05 -8.06 -2.42
C TRP A 48 0.54 -8.18 -2.56
N ARG A 49 0.10 -9.20 -3.31
CA ARG A 49 -1.32 -9.54 -3.38
C ARG A 49 -1.82 -9.97 -2.00
N ALA A 50 -2.61 -9.11 -1.38
CA ALA A 50 -3.44 -9.52 -0.27
C ALA A 50 -4.86 -9.69 -0.81
N ASP A 51 -5.22 -10.94 -1.12
CA ASP A 51 -6.58 -11.37 -1.46
C ASP A 51 -7.61 -11.09 -0.34
N SER A 52 -7.16 -10.51 0.78
CA SER A 52 -7.94 -10.28 2.00
C SER A 52 -8.71 -8.95 2.00
N PHE A 53 -8.49 -8.05 1.03
CA PHE A 53 -9.16 -6.75 1.01
C PHE A 53 -10.35 -6.74 0.07
N ALA A 54 -11.55 -6.45 0.59
CA ALA A 54 -12.71 -6.18 -0.25
C ALA A 54 -12.47 -4.89 -1.05
N PRO A 55 -12.34 -4.93 -2.39
CA PRO A 55 -11.97 -3.76 -3.20
C PRO A 55 -13.04 -2.66 -3.22
N SER A 56 -14.29 -2.99 -2.86
CA SER A 56 -15.39 -2.03 -2.74
C SER A 56 -15.44 -1.26 -1.41
N ARG A 57 -14.44 -1.41 -0.54
CA ARG A 57 -14.39 -0.71 0.77
C ARG A 57 -13.28 0.33 0.78
N GLU A 58 -13.51 1.45 1.45
CA GLU A 58 -12.48 2.43 1.74
C GLU A 58 -11.47 1.88 2.77
N TYR A 59 -10.19 2.22 2.57
CA TYR A 59 -9.11 1.88 3.50
C TYR A 59 -8.14 3.07 3.66
N ALA A 60 -7.45 3.10 4.80
CA ALA A 60 -6.24 3.91 4.95
C ALA A 60 -5.02 2.99 4.84
N VAL A 61 -4.11 3.33 3.94
CA VAL A 61 -2.85 2.62 3.71
C VAL A 61 -1.72 3.48 4.27
N GLN A 62 -0.94 2.95 5.19
CA GLN A 62 0.21 3.61 5.77
C GLN A 62 1.48 2.82 5.44
N VAL A 63 2.52 3.55 5.04
CA VAL A 63 3.87 3.03 4.85
C VAL A 63 4.77 3.77 5.81
N SER A 64 5.44 3.05 6.71
CA SER A 64 6.41 3.61 7.65
C SER A 64 7.79 3.06 7.30
N PHE A 65 8.80 3.91 7.30
CA PHE A 65 10.19 3.47 7.16
C PHE A 65 10.68 3.04 8.54
N ILE A 66 11.30 1.87 8.66
CA ILE A 66 11.71 1.36 9.99
C ILE A 66 12.96 2.11 10.48
N ASP A 67 13.89 2.40 9.57
CA ASP A 67 15.16 3.06 9.89
C ASP A 67 15.10 4.60 9.81
N ALA A 68 13.95 5.16 9.46
CA ALA A 68 13.73 6.60 9.39
C ALA A 68 12.42 6.93 10.12
N ASP A 69 12.41 8.00 10.94
CA ASP A 69 11.19 8.50 11.57
C ASP A 69 10.29 9.19 10.54
N ARG A 70 9.78 8.40 9.60
CA ARG A 70 9.07 8.84 8.41
C ARG A 70 7.96 7.86 8.11
N ALA A 71 6.77 8.40 7.88
CA ALA A 71 5.64 7.64 7.38
C ALA A 71 4.90 8.42 6.30
N ALA A 72 4.29 7.70 5.37
CA ALA A 72 3.39 8.21 4.36
C ALA A 72 2.03 7.52 4.49
N ARG A 73 0.96 8.27 4.26
CA ARG A 73 -0.42 7.77 4.38
C ARG A 73 -1.19 8.10 3.12
N TYR A 74 -2.03 7.16 2.71
CA TYR A 74 -2.92 7.27 1.57
C TYR A 74 -4.30 6.78 1.95
N ARG A 75 -5.33 7.50 1.50
CA ARG A 75 -6.71 7.07 1.62
C ARG A 75 -7.13 6.45 0.30
N TYR A 76 -7.37 5.15 0.31
CA TYR A 76 -7.98 4.44 -0.79
C TYR A 76 -9.49 4.68 -0.76
N GLU A 77 -10.00 5.26 -1.84
CA GLU A 77 -11.42 5.54 -2.03
C GLU A 77 -11.89 4.79 -3.28
N PRO A 78 -12.67 3.71 -3.15
CA PRO A 78 -13.06 2.90 -4.30
C PRO A 78 -13.91 3.74 -5.25
N THR A 79 -13.46 3.86 -6.49
CA THR A 79 -14.18 4.60 -7.53
C THR A 79 -15.22 3.72 -8.24
N CYS A 80 -15.20 2.40 -8.00
CA CYS A 80 -16.03 1.44 -8.73
C CYS A 80 -17.31 1.05 -8.00
N SER A 81 -18.38 0.88 -8.77
CA SER A 81 -19.62 0.23 -8.36
C SER A 81 -19.39 -1.24 -8.01
N GLN A 82 -20.21 -1.79 -7.11
CA GLN A 82 -20.19 -3.23 -6.80
C GLN A 82 -20.45 -4.05 -8.08
N GLY A 83 -19.40 -4.64 -8.67
CA GLY A 83 -19.49 -5.49 -9.86
C GLY A 83 -18.31 -5.41 -10.83
N GLU A 84 -17.51 -4.34 -10.79
CA GLU A 84 -16.40 -4.07 -11.73
C GLU A 84 -15.02 -4.15 -11.04
N VAL A 85 -14.88 -5.05 -10.07
CA VAL A 85 -13.93 -4.89 -8.96
C VAL A 85 -12.66 -5.75 -9.05
N ASP A 86 -12.50 -6.53 -10.13
CA ASP A 86 -11.52 -7.62 -10.17
C ASP A 86 -10.06 -7.16 -10.23
N GLU A 87 -9.78 -5.89 -10.59
CA GLU A 87 -8.39 -5.39 -10.74
C GLU A 87 -8.07 -4.13 -9.92
N ILE A 88 -8.93 -3.72 -8.97
CA ILE A 88 -8.63 -2.49 -8.21
C ILE A 88 -7.50 -2.73 -7.21
N GLY A 89 -6.44 -1.94 -7.26
CA GLY A 89 -5.33 -1.98 -6.32
C GLY A 89 -4.68 -0.63 -6.08
N VAL A 90 -3.77 -0.60 -5.09
CA VAL A 90 -2.88 0.53 -4.82
C VAL A 90 -1.44 0.10 -5.06
N ARG A 91 -0.76 0.80 -5.96
CA ARG A 91 0.69 0.74 -6.13
C ARG A 91 1.34 1.82 -5.27
N ILE A 92 2.41 1.43 -4.59
CA ILE A 92 3.20 2.25 -3.68
C ILE A 92 4.63 2.29 -4.23
N ASP A 93 5.06 3.47 -4.68
CA ASP A 93 6.41 3.68 -5.18
C ASP A 93 7.24 4.43 -4.14
N VAL A 94 8.30 3.77 -3.65
CA VAL A 94 9.20 4.27 -2.62
C VAL A 94 10.44 4.86 -3.27
N TYR A 95 10.69 6.15 -3.02
CA TYR A 95 11.88 6.89 -3.46
C TYR A 95 12.72 7.32 -2.26
N ASP A 96 13.85 8.00 -2.51
CA ASP A 96 14.73 8.48 -1.44
C ASP A 96 14.01 9.46 -0.50
N ASP A 97 13.39 10.47 -1.09
CA ASP A 97 12.74 11.59 -0.39
C ASP A 97 11.23 11.62 -0.60
N ASP A 98 10.62 10.58 -1.17
CA ASP A 98 9.18 10.58 -1.50
C ASP A 98 8.55 9.18 -1.43
N VAL A 99 7.23 9.12 -1.22
CA VAL A 99 6.41 7.92 -1.41
C VAL A 99 5.19 8.31 -2.21
N ARG A 100 4.98 7.64 -3.35
CA ARG A 100 3.86 7.91 -4.24
C ARG A 100 2.87 6.77 -4.19
N PHE A 101 1.59 7.13 -4.23
CA PHE A 101 0.49 6.19 -4.23
C PHE A 101 -0.28 6.34 -5.53
N HIS A 102 -0.53 5.22 -6.19
CA HIS A 102 -1.29 5.14 -7.41
C HIS A 102 -2.42 4.15 -7.20
N GLN A 103 -3.65 4.63 -7.24
CA GLN A 103 -4.82 3.76 -7.26
C GLN A 103 -5.19 3.50 -8.72
N SER A 104 -5.48 2.24 -9.06
CA SER A 104 -6.07 1.90 -10.34
C SER A 104 -7.54 2.35 -10.38
N ASP A 105 -7.97 2.92 -11.50
CA ASP A 105 -9.36 3.26 -11.74
C ASP A 105 -10.14 2.08 -12.35
N CYS A 106 -11.47 2.16 -12.28
CA CYS A 106 -12.37 1.27 -13.01
C CYS A 106 -12.25 1.58 -14.50
N SER A 107 -12.07 0.55 -15.33
CA SER A 107 -12.15 0.63 -16.79
C SER A 107 -13.53 0.24 -17.30
#